data_AF-K1VHT7-F1
#
_entry.id   AF-K1VHT7-F1
#
_cell.length_a   1.000
_cell.length_b   1.000
_cell.length_c   1.000
_cell.angle_alpha   90.00
_cell.angle_beta   90.00
_cell.angle_gamma   90.00
#
_symmetry.space_group_name_H-M   'P 1'
#
loop_
_entity.id
_entity.type
_entity.pdbx_description
1 polymer ?
#
loop_
_entity_poly.entity_id
_entity_poly.type
_entity_poly.pdbx_seq_one_letter_code
_entity_poly.pdbx_strand_id
1 'polypeptide(L)'
;MLATPRIKLTPVAPTLGNPDQVRSEETTIILRKNAWDWGDTDGYTIVVASATPGSARDKMEVLNEVGTHLYDIKNRISVHRTMQGKRDQHEFFEMQNEKTQKGTTDHESVMTGWWKDTSGTRRFAIKGNWYKGEAVVWLSESNHPIGTILTADSQEGYQRVGGETKGEEDYQVRVAPGVDLQVFAGICIAAETILAKAAK
;
A
#
# COMPACT_ATOMS: atom_id res chain seq x y z
N MET A 1 -20.11 16.17 11.33
CA MET A 1 -19.79 14.78 10.91
C MET A 1 -19.21 14.09 12.12
N LEU A 2 -19.73 12.92 12.49
CA LEU A 2 -19.13 12.13 13.57
C LEU A 2 -17.81 11.57 13.03
N ALA A 3 -16.70 11.78 13.73
CA ALA A 3 -15.42 11.19 13.37
C ALA A 3 -15.58 9.66 13.36
N THR A 4 -15.24 9.03 12.24
CA THR A 4 -15.21 7.57 12.16
C THR A 4 -14.18 7.07 13.16
N PRO A 5 -14.54 6.22 14.13
CA PRO A 5 -13.61 5.81 15.18
C PRO A 5 -12.38 5.14 14.58
N ARG A 6 -11.21 5.65 14.97
CA ARG A 6 -9.91 5.17 14.50
C ARG A 6 -9.75 3.67 14.77
N ILE A 7 -9.51 2.89 13.71
CA ILE A 7 -9.11 1.49 13.86
C ILE A 7 -7.71 1.46 14.48
N LYS A 8 -7.61 0.81 15.64
CA LYS A 8 -6.33 0.51 16.31
C LYS A 8 -5.71 -0.72 15.65
N LEU A 9 -4.50 -0.57 15.12
CA LEU A 9 -3.77 -1.69 14.54
C LEU A 9 -3.02 -2.42 15.66
N THR A 10 -3.28 -3.71 15.81
CA THR A 10 -2.61 -4.56 16.80
C THR A 10 -1.50 -5.39 16.16
N PRO A 11 -0.46 -5.78 16.91
CA PRO A 11 0.66 -6.53 16.36
C PRO A 11 0.25 -7.80 15.61
N VAL A 12 0.96 -8.09 14.51
CA VAL A 12 0.81 -9.32 13.73
C VAL A 12 1.84 -10.35 14.22
N ALA A 13 1.37 -11.55 14.56
CA ALA A 13 2.21 -12.67 15.01
C ALA A 13 1.80 -13.98 14.32
N PRO A 14 2.75 -14.77 13.76
CA PRO A 14 4.15 -14.40 13.54
C PRO A 14 4.28 -13.20 12.60
N THR A 15 5.46 -12.58 12.57
CA THR A 15 5.77 -11.48 11.65
C THR A 15 5.36 -11.80 10.21
N LEU A 16 4.76 -10.82 9.54
CA LEU A 16 4.36 -10.91 8.14
C LEU A 16 5.44 -10.28 7.26
N GLY A 17 6.16 -11.10 6.49
CA GLY A 17 7.29 -10.66 5.67
C GLY A 17 8.67 -10.78 6.33
N ASN A 18 9.61 -9.91 5.94
CA ASN A 18 10.98 -9.90 6.45
C ASN A 18 11.06 -9.26 7.86
N PRO A 19 11.53 -9.97 8.89
CA PRO A 19 11.70 -9.42 10.24
C PRO A 19 12.59 -8.19 10.33
N ASP A 20 13.57 -8.03 9.43
CA ASP A 20 14.45 -6.85 9.44
C ASP A 20 13.75 -5.58 8.94
N GLN A 21 12.59 -5.72 8.30
CA GLN A 21 11.84 -4.63 7.69
C GLN A 21 10.54 -4.29 8.44
N VAL A 22 10.36 -4.84 9.64
CA VAL A 22 9.20 -4.55 10.48
C VAL A 22 9.52 -3.51 11.55
N ARG A 23 8.49 -2.96 12.16
CA ARG A 23 8.59 -2.13 13.36
C ARG A 23 7.84 -2.78 14.52
N SER A 24 8.33 -2.53 15.73
CA SER A 24 7.71 -3.00 16.97
C SER A 24 6.45 -2.22 17.35
N GLU A 25 6.23 -1.10 16.70
CA GLU A 25 5.08 -0.23 16.90
C GLU A 25 4.39 0.11 15.58
N GLU A 26 3.17 0.63 15.70
CA GLU A 26 2.38 1.07 14.56
C GLU A 26 3.12 2.21 13.86
N THR A 27 3.37 2.05 12.57
CA THR A 27 4.20 2.98 11.80
C THR A 27 3.36 3.66 10.74
N THR A 28 3.55 4.97 10.57
CA THR A 28 2.93 5.72 9.46
C THR A 28 3.93 5.88 8.34
N ILE A 29 3.55 5.42 7.16
CA ILE A 29 4.29 5.60 5.91
C ILE A 29 3.56 6.62 5.04
N ILE A 30 4.32 7.41 4.29
CA ILE A 30 3.83 8.56 3.52
C ILE A 30 4.20 8.30 2.07
N LEU A 31 3.18 8.27 1.19
CA LEU A 31 3.40 8.31 -0.24
C LEU A 31 3.64 9.74 -0.67
N ARG A 32 4.85 10.03 -1.16
CA ARG A 32 5.19 11.35 -1.71
C ARG A 32 5.01 11.30 -3.23
N LYS A 33 3.91 11.87 -3.70
CA LYS A 33 3.42 11.73 -5.09
C LYS A 33 4.41 12.22 -6.16
N ASN A 34 5.28 13.18 -5.81
CA ASN A 34 6.22 13.80 -6.76
C ASN A 34 7.59 13.09 -6.86
N ALA A 35 7.96 12.27 -5.87
CA ALA A 35 9.22 11.54 -5.88
C ALA A 35 9.03 10.02 -5.95
N TRP A 36 7.77 9.55 -5.93
CA TRP A 36 7.40 8.14 -5.98
C TRP A 36 8.11 7.32 -4.88
N ASP A 37 8.53 7.97 -3.81
CA ASP A 37 9.12 7.37 -2.64
C ASP A 37 8.08 7.25 -1.53
N TRP A 38 8.26 6.21 -0.73
CA TRP A 38 7.56 6.00 0.52
C TRP A 38 8.57 6.18 1.63
N GLY A 39 8.28 7.09 2.55
CA GLY A 39 9.07 7.27 3.76
C GLY A 39 8.21 7.25 5.00
N ASP A 40 8.80 7.08 6.17
CA ASP A 40 8.09 7.32 7.42
C ASP A 40 8.00 8.81 7.76
N THR A 41 7.32 9.12 8.87
CA THR A 41 7.13 10.47 9.38
C THR A 41 8.42 11.13 9.87
N ASP A 42 9.46 10.34 10.16
CA ASP A 42 10.77 10.84 10.57
C ASP A 42 11.68 11.16 9.37
N GLY A 43 11.18 10.91 8.15
CA GLY A 43 11.87 11.21 6.92
C GLY A 43 12.73 10.06 6.39
N TYR A 44 12.74 8.90 7.05
CA TYR A 44 13.46 7.72 6.57
C TYR A 44 12.74 7.14 5.35
N THR A 45 13.46 7.00 4.24
CA THR A 45 12.92 6.36 3.04
C THR A 45 12.84 4.86 3.25
N ILE A 46 11.63 4.32 3.09
CA ILE A 46 11.34 2.89 3.18
C ILE A 46 11.57 2.23 1.83
N VAL A 47 11.01 2.82 0.76
CA VAL A 47 11.25 2.40 -0.62
C VAL A 47 11.18 3.58 -1.58
N VAL A 48 11.84 3.46 -2.73
CA VAL A 48 11.68 4.34 -3.89
C VAL A 48 11.09 3.51 -5.03
N ALA A 49 9.93 3.91 -5.54
CA ALA A 49 9.34 3.30 -6.71
C ALA A 49 9.74 4.10 -7.96
N SER A 50 10.41 3.47 -8.91
CA SER A 50 10.78 4.08 -10.18
C SER A 50 10.05 3.38 -11.32
N ALA A 51 9.31 4.14 -12.13
CA ALA A 51 8.81 3.61 -13.40
C ALA A 51 10.01 3.39 -14.32
N THR A 52 10.15 2.19 -14.91
CA THR A 52 11.26 1.94 -15.85
C THR A 52 11.18 2.98 -16.98
N PRO A 53 12.28 3.69 -17.33
CA PRO A 53 12.27 4.69 -18.39
C PRO A 53 11.68 4.13 -19.69
N GLY A 54 10.68 4.81 -20.24
CA GLY A 54 9.99 4.38 -21.47
C GLY A 54 8.87 3.34 -21.29
N SER A 55 8.51 2.96 -20.06
CA SER A 55 7.38 2.06 -19.78
C SER A 55 6.13 2.80 -19.31
N ALA A 56 4.95 2.29 -19.65
CA ALA A 56 3.71 2.69 -18.97
C ALA A 56 3.78 2.30 -17.49
N ARG A 57 2.88 2.82 -16.64
CA ARG A 57 2.71 2.44 -15.20
C ARG A 57 2.40 0.93 -14.96
N ASP A 58 2.65 0.09 -15.94
CA ASP A 58 2.53 -1.36 -15.93
C ASP A 58 3.78 -2.07 -15.42
N LYS A 59 4.93 -1.38 -15.28
CA LYS A 59 6.14 -1.90 -14.66
C LYS A 59 6.84 -0.83 -13.81
N MET A 60 7.13 -1.16 -12.57
CA MET A 60 7.86 -0.32 -11.62
C MET A 60 8.95 -1.17 -10.95
N GLU A 61 10.11 -0.57 -10.76
CA GLU A 61 11.19 -1.10 -9.94
C GLU A 61 11.07 -0.48 -8.56
N VAL A 62 11.24 -1.30 -7.53
CA VAL A 62 11.25 -0.84 -6.14
C VAL A 62 12.67 -0.97 -5.60
N LEU A 63 13.18 0.15 -5.12
CA LEU A 63 14.55 0.33 -4.64
C LEU A 63 14.53 0.68 -3.15
N ASN A 64 15.64 0.45 -2.44
CA ASN A 64 15.84 0.98 -1.08
C ASN A 64 16.37 2.43 -1.11
N GLU A 65 16.68 3.00 0.06
CA GLU A 65 17.14 4.40 0.19
C GLU A 65 18.47 4.70 -0.52
N VAL A 66 19.30 3.69 -0.76
CA VAL A 66 20.60 3.83 -1.46
C VAL A 66 20.51 3.45 -2.95
N GLY A 67 19.32 3.17 -3.47
CA GLY A 67 19.08 2.83 -4.88
C GLY A 67 19.33 1.36 -5.24
N THR A 68 19.52 0.48 -4.26
CA THR A 68 19.61 -0.97 -4.48
C THR A 68 18.23 -1.53 -4.81
N HIS A 69 18.14 -2.33 -5.87
CA HIS A 69 16.92 -3.02 -6.26
C HIS A 69 16.46 -4.02 -5.20
N LEU A 70 15.16 -3.98 -4.88
CA LEU A 70 14.50 -4.88 -3.93
C LEU A 70 13.58 -5.87 -4.63
N TYR A 71 12.76 -5.38 -5.56
CA TYR A 71 11.81 -6.18 -6.36
C TYR A 71 11.16 -5.33 -7.46
N ASP A 72 10.48 -6.00 -8.39
CA ASP A 72 9.64 -5.36 -9.41
C ASP A 72 8.16 -5.46 -9.03
N ILE A 73 7.38 -4.44 -9.39
CA ILE A 73 5.92 -4.50 -9.44
C ILE A 73 5.50 -4.42 -10.90
N LYS A 74 4.65 -5.34 -11.36
CA LYS A 74 4.16 -5.30 -12.75
C LYS A 74 2.73 -5.75 -12.91
N ASN A 75 2.10 -5.29 -13.98
CA ASN A 75 0.79 -5.75 -14.41
C ASN A 75 0.89 -7.22 -14.85
N ARG A 76 -0.08 -8.03 -14.46
CA ARG A 76 -0.21 -9.39 -14.96
C ARG A 76 -0.97 -9.29 -16.29
N ILE A 77 -0.22 -9.32 -17.40
CA ILE A 77 -0.73 -9.10 -18.77
C ILE A 77 -1.96 -9.97 -19.10
N SER A 78 -2.07 -11.16 -18.50
CA SER A 78 -3.18 -12.10 -18.71
C SER A 78 -4.46 -11.78 -17.92
N VAL A 79 -4.44 -10.87 -16.93
CA VAL A 79 -5.61 -10.51 -16.11
C VAL A 79 -5.69 -9.00 -15.98
N HIS A 80 -6.56 -8.38 -16.76
CA HIS A 80 -6.82 -6.94 -16.65
C HIS A 80 -7.25 -6.61 -15.21
N ARG A 81 -6.48 -5.73 -14.54
CA ARG A 81 -6.64 -5.28 -13.14
C ARG A 81 -5.90 -6.09 -12.06
N THR A 82 -4.86 -6.83 -12.45
CA THR A 82 -3.99 -7.53 -11.49
C THR A 82 -2.56 -6.98 -11.54
N MET A 83 -2.00 -6.70 -10.37
CA MET A 83 -0.60 -6.30 -10.19
C MET A 83 0.11 -7.34 -9.32
N GLN A 84 1.38 -7.62 -9.59
CA GLN A 84 2.18 -8.62 -8.87
C GLN A 84 3.56 -8.07 -8.52
N GLY A 85 4.05 -8.43 -7.33
CA GLY A 85 5.42 -8.23 -6.92
C GLY A 85 6.30 -9.43 -7.27
N LYS A 86 7.46 -9.19 -7.89
CA LYS A 86 8.46 -10.23 -8.20
C LYS A 86 9.84 -9.89 -7.68
N ARG A 87 10.48 -10.84 -7.01
CA ARG A 87 11.90 -10.81 -6.63
C ARG A 87 12.58 -12.04 -7.21
N ASP A 88 13.71 -11.88 -7.90
CA ASP A 88 14.47 -12.99 -8.49
C ASP A 88 13.61 -13.97 -9.30
N GLN A 89 12.72 -13.44 -10.16
CA GLN A 89 11.71 -14.18 -10.95
C GLN A 89 10.58 -14.85 -10.16
N HIS A 90 10.62 -14.85 -8.83
CA HIS A 90 9.59 -15.42 -7.97
C HIS A 90 8.55 -14.37 -7.57
N GLU A 91 7.28 -14.71 -7.78
CA GLU A 91 6.16 -13.89 -7.30
C GLU A 91 6.02 -14.04 -5.78
N PHE A 92 5.92 -12.92 -5.07
CA PHE A 92 5.78 -12.90 -3.63
C PHE A 92 4.55 -12.12 -3.14
N PHE A 93 3.91 -11.33 -4.01
CA PHE A 93 2.53 -10.92 -3.79
C PHE A 93 1.79 -10.73 -5.11
N GLU A 94 0.47 -10.79 -5.02
CA GLU A 94 -0.45 -10.40 -6.08
C GLU A 94 -1.60 -9.62 -5.46
N MET A 95 -2.16 -8.70 -6.25
CA MET A 95 -3.40 -8.03 -5.93
C MET A 95 -4.24 -7.86 -7.18
N GLN A 96 -5.53 -8.09 -7.01
CA GLN A 96 -6.54 -7.97 -8.02
C GLN A 96 -7.66 -7.05 -7.52
N ASN A 97 -8.20 -6.25 -8.45
CA ASN A 97 -9.46 -5.57 -8.23
C ASN A 97 -10.65 -6.49 -8.53
N GLU A 98 -11.34 -6.96 -7.50
CA GLU A 98 -12.54 -7.78 -7.67
C GLU A 98 -13.76 -6.94 -7.99
N LYS A 99 -13.87 -5.75 -7.38
CA LYS A 99 -15.02 -4.86 -7.56
C LYS A 99 -14.63 -3.41 -7.29
N THR A 100 -14.77 -2.57 -8.32
CA THR A 100 -14.91 -1.12 -8.17
C THR A 100 -16.29 -0.76 -8.70
N GLN A 101 -17.14 -0.17 -7.86
CA GLN A 101 -18.40 0.39 -8.35
C GLN A 101 -18.05 1.59 -9.27
N LYS A 102 -18.22 1.42 -10.58
CA LYS A 102 -18.16 2.53 -11.55
C LYS A 102 -19.53 3.23 -11.52
N GLY A 103 -19.56 4.53 -11.21
CA GLY A 103 -20.75 5.38 -11.43
C GLY A 103 -21.35 6.04 -10.18
N THR A 104 -20.86 5.74 -8.98
CA THR A 104 -21.22 6.46 -7.75
C THR A 104 -19.99 7.23 -7.23
N THR A 105 -20.20 8.37 -6.59
CA THR A 105 -19.15 9.17 -5.91
C THR A 105 -18.51 8.44 -4.71
N ASP A 106 -19.02 7.24 -4.38
CA ASP A 106 -18.53 6.37 -3.32
C ASP A 106 -17.77 5.20 -3.95
N HIS A 107 -16.48 5.42 -4.21
CA HIS A 107 -15.54 4.42 -4.70
C HIS A 107 -15.20 3.38 -3.62
N GLU A 108 -16.19 2.61 -3.18
CA GLU A 108 -15.92 1.42 -2.39
C GLU A 108 -15.18 0.42 -3.27
N SER A 109 -13.94 0.14 -2.91
CA SER A 109 -13.08 -0.80 -3.62
C SER A 109 -12.92 -2.05 -2.78
N VAL A 110 -13.15 -3.20 -3.40
CA VAL A 110 -12.78 -4.50 -2.85
C VAL A 110 -11.67 -5.04 -3.72
N MET A 111 -10.45 -4.95 -3.20
CA MET A 111 -9.28 -5.60 -3.80
C MET A 111 -8.89 -6.78 -2.94
N THR A 112 -8.51 -7.88 -3.56
CA THR A 112 -8.03 -9.07 -2.86
C THR A 112 -6.67 -9.45 -3.39
N GLY A 113 -5.91 -10.18 -2.59
CA GLY A 113 -4.57 -10.55 -2.94
C GLY A 113 -4.02 -11.64 -2.06
N TRP A 114 -2.79 -12.01 -2.36
CA TRP A 114 -2.00 -12.90 -1.53
C TRP A 114 -0.59 -12.36 -1.39
N TRP A 115 0.03 -12.63 -0.25
CA TRP A 115 1.40 -12.32 0.09
C TRP A 115 2.06 -13.59 0.62
N LYS A 116 3.14 -14.01 -0.05
CA LYS A 116 3.99 -15.11 0.36
C LYS A 116 5.23 -14.63 1.09
N ASP A 117 5.49 -15.20 2.26
CA ASP A 117 6.71 -15.03 3.04
C ASP A 117 7.28 -16.40 3.48
N THR A 118 8.23 -16.39 4.42
CA THR A 118 8.85 -17.61 4.96
C THR A 118 7.89 -18.45 5.81
N SER A 119 6.83 -17.85 6.35
CA SER A 119 5.77 -18.52 7.13
C SER A 119 4.68 -19.15 6.25
N GLY A 120 4.61 -18.76 4.97
CA GLY A 120 3.70 -19.31 3.98
C GLY A 120 3.00 -18.23 3.17
N THR A 121 1.86 -18.58 2.58
CA THR A 121 1.01 -17.64 1.82
C THR A 121 -0.15 -17.17 2.69
N ARG A 122 -0.32 -15.86 2.79
CA ARG A 122 -1.42 -15.18 3.47
C ARG A 122 -2.28 -14.44 2.45
N ARG A 123 -3.59 -14.48 2.61
CA ARG A 123 -4.52 -13.71 1.79
C ARG A 123 -4.85 -12.41 2.49
N PHE A 124 -5.01 -11.35 1.70
CA PHE A 124 -5.42 -10.06 2.21
C PHE A 124 -6.52 -9.46 1.35
N ALA A 125 -7.25 -8.52 1.94
CA ALA A 125 -8.25 -7.72 1.25
C ALA A 125 -8.12 -6.25 1.64
N ILE A 126 -8.27 -5.36 0.67
CA ILE A 126 -8.41 -3.92 0.88
C ILE A 126 -9.89 -3.60 0.67
N LYS A 127 -10.52 -3.04 1.71
CA LYS A 127 -11.96 -2.72 1.73
C LYS A 127 -12.15 -1.26 2.12
N GLY A 128 -13.11 -0.60 1.50
CA GLY A 128 -13.45 0.80 1.77
C GLY A 128 -13.04 1.74 0.63
N ASN A 129 -13.20 3.04 0.85
CA ASN A 129 -12.86 4.06 -0.15
C ASN A 129 -11.44 4.59 0.08
N TRP A 130 -10.53 4.23 -0.84
CA TRP A 130 -9.12 4.65 -0.79
C TRP A 130 -8.98 6.16 -0.82
N TYR A 131 -9.68 6.83 -1.74
CA TYR A 131 -9.55 8.26 -1.97
C TYR A 131 -10.20 9.11 -0.86
N LYS A 132 -11.10 8.53 -0.06
CA LYS A 132 -11.68 9.17 1.14
C LYS A 132 -10.93 8.85 2.44
N GLY A 133 -9.87 8.04 2.41
CA GLY A 133 -9.16 7.61 3.63
C GLY A 133 -9.99 6.67 4.50
N GLU A 134 -10.89 5.89 3.89
CA GLU A 134 -11.76 4.92 4.57
C GLU A 134 -11.30 3.48 4.32
N ALA A 135 -10.25 3.30 3.52
CA ALA A 135 -9.76 1.98 3.16
C ALA A 135 -8.92 1.33 4.27
N VAL A 136 -9.18 0.05 4.50
CA VAL A 136 -8.50 -0.78 5.50
C VAL A 136 -8.01 -2.06 4.83
N VAL A 137 -6.76 -2.43 5.13
CA VAL A 137 -6.12 -3.66 4.68
C VAL A 137 -6.28 -4.72 5.76
N TRP A 138 -6.84 -5.88 5.39
CA TRP A 138 -7.17 -6.98 6.30
C TRP A 138 -6.44 -8.24 5.89
N LEU A 139 -5.89 -8.98 6.85
CA LEU A 139 -5.58 -10.40 6.69
C LEU A 139 -6.89 -11.18 6.68
N SER A 140 -7.12 -11.95 5.61
CA SER A 140 -8.41 -12.56 5.34
C SER A 140 -8.68 -13.76 6.26
N GLU A 141 -7.64 -14.53 6.62
CA GLU A 141 -7.80 -15.73 7.43
C GLU A 141 -8.18 -15.42 8.88
N SER A 142 -7.69 -14.30 9.41
CA SER A 142 -7.89 -13.90 10.81
C SER A 142 -8.85 -12.73 10.97
N ASN A 143 -9.32 -12.13 9.86
CA ASN A 143 -10.03 -10.86 9.86
C ASN A 143 -9.32 -9.79 10.70
N HIS A 144 -7.98 -9.74 10.57
CA HIS A 144 -7.12 -8.86 11.36
C HIS A 144 -6.67 -7.66 10.51
N PRO A 145 -6.91 -6.41 10.95
CA PRO A 145 -6.49 -5.23 10.20
C PRO A 145 -4.98 -5.04 10.31
N ILE A 146 -4.30 -4.89 9.18
CA ILE A 146 -2.85 -4.70 9.09
C ILE A 146 -2.44 -3.34 8.54
N GLY A 147 -3.39 -2.57 8.00
CA GLY A 147 -3.14 -1.17 7.70
C GLY A 147 -4.40 -0.36 7.41
N THR A 148 -4.27 0.96 7.48
CA THR A 148 -5.36 1.91 7.21
C THR A 148 -4.84 3.06 6.36
N ILE A 149 -5.61 3.47 5.36
CA ILE A 149 -5.31 4.63 4.52
C ILE A 149 -5.86 5.90 5.16
N LEU A 150 -5.08 6.97 5.16
CA LEU A 150 -5.41 8.27 5.71
C LEU A 150 -5.20 9.34 4.63
N THR A 151 -6.12 10.29 4.59
CA THR A 151 -6.07 11.48 3.72
C THR A 151 -6.24 12.75 4.56
N ALA A 152 -6.00 13.92 3.98
CA ALA A 152 -6.29 15.19 4.65
C ALA A 152 -7.75 15.28 5.15
N ASP A 153 -8.69 14.63 4.46
CA ASP A 153 -10.11 14.60 4.81
C ASP A 153 -10.45 13.59 5.91
N SER A 154 -9.57 12.62 6.21
CA SER A 154 -9.79 11.64 7.29
C SER A 154 -9.72 12.23 8.71
N GLN A 155 -9.26 13.50 8.84
CA GLN A 155 -9.14 14.39 10.02
C GLN A 155 -8.49 13.84 11.30
N GLU A 156 -8.60 12.56 11.65
CA GLU A 156 -8.00 11.95 12.83
C GLU A 156 -6.74 11.15 12.45
N GLY A 157 -5.58 11.59 12.95
CA GLY A 157 -4.31 10.88 12.76
C GLY A 157 -3.53 11.20 11.49
N TYR A 158 -4.12 11.92 10.53
CA TYR A 158 -3.39 12.48 9.40
C TYR A 158 -2.50 13.64 9.87
N GLN A 159 -1.19 13.55 9.61
CA GLN A 159 -0.23 14.61 9.92
C GLN A 159 0.37 15.16 8.65
N ARG A 160 0.20 16.44 8.34
CA ARG A 160 0.82 17.01 7.14
C ARG A 160 2.35 16.98 7.28
N VAL A 161 3.04 16.32 6.36
CA VAL A 161 4.51 16.21 6.32
C VAL A 161 5.01 16.81 5.01
N GLY A 162 5.79 17.90 5.07
CA GLY A 162 6.22 18.64 3.87
C GLY A 162 5.43 19.94 3.59
N GLY A 163 5.99 20.81 2.74
CA GLY A 163 5.76 22.26 2.66
C GLY A 163 4.33 22.80 2.44
N GLU A 164 4.21 24.13 2.57
CA GLU A 164 2.96 24.91 2.67
C GLU A 164 1.99 24.82 1.48
N THR A 165 2.40 24.25 0.35
CA THR A 165 1.56 24.09 -0.84
C THR A 165 0.47 23.03 -0.65
N LYS A 166 -0.77 23.48 -0.43
CA LYS A 166 -1.97 22.64 -0.60
C LYS A 166 -1.97 22.11 -2.04
N GLY A 167 -1.95 20.80 -2.25
CA GLY A 167 -2.21 20.21 -3.58
C GLY A 167 -1.32 19.04 -3.98
N GLU A 168 -0.27 18.73 -3.23
CA GLU A 168 0.44 17.45 -3.36
C GLU A 168 -0.32 16.45 -2.48
N GLU A 169 -1.11 15.59 -3.09
CA GLU A 169 -1.92 14.59 -2.37
C GLU A 169 -1.00 13.53 -1.76
N ASP A 170 -0.51 13.77 -0.54
CA ASP A 170 0.16 12.76 0.26
C ASP A 170 -0.88 11.86 0.92
N TYR A 171 -0.95 10.60 0.50
CA TYR A 171 -1.67 9.58 1.25
C TYR A 171 -0.75 9.08 2.37
N GLN A 172 -1.30 9.03 3.58
CA GLN A 172 -0.66 8.36 4.70
C GLN A 172 -1.22 6.97 4.83
N VAL A 173 -0.37 6.03 5.21
CA VAL A 173 -0.80 4.67 5.49
C VAL A 173 -0.22 4.26 6.83
N ARG A 174 -1.09 3.88 7.75
CA ARG A 174 -0.66 3.27 9.01
C ARG A 174 -0.52 1.78 8.78
N VAL A 175 0.56 1.22 9.31
CA VAL A 175 0.92 -0.18 9.17
C VAL A 175 1.07 -0.78 10.57
N ALA A 176 0.48 -1.97 10.75
CA ALA A 176 0.50 -2.66 12.03
C ALA A 176 1.93 -3.09 12.43
N PRO A 177 2.25 -3.16 13.74
CA PRO A 177 3.49 -3.76 14.20
C PRO A 177 3.66 -5.18 13.67
N GLY A 178 4.89 -5.57 13.32
CA GLY A 178 5.18 -6.91 12.80
C GLY A 178 4.78 -7.14 11.34
N VAL A 179 4.49 -6.08 10.59
CA VAL A 179 4.31 -6.12 9.12
C VAL A 179 5.53 -5.51 8.44
N ASP A 180 6.07 -6.19 7.44
CA ASP A 180 7.17 -5.70 6.59
C ASP A 180 6.74 -4.47 5.79
N LEU A 181 7.38 -3.34 6.11
CA LEU A 181 7.05 -2.04 5.54
C LEU A 181 7.38 -1.94 4.06
N GLN A 182 8.43 -2.62 3.59
CA GLN A 182 8.83 -2.57 2.18
C GLN A 182 7.75 -3.25 1.34
N VAL A 183 7.42 -4.50 1.67
CA VAL A 183 6.39 -5.24 0.92
C VAL A 183 5.03 -4.55 1.00
N PHE A 184 4.67 -4.04 2.18
CA PHE A 184 3.41 -3.33 2.36
C PHE A 184 3.33 -2.05 1.50
N ALA A 185 4.41 -1.26 1.42
CA ALA A 185 4.50 -0.14 0.49
C ALA A 185 4.31 -0.58 -0.97
N GLY A 186 4.89 -1.73 -1.36
CA GLY A 186 4.66 -2.34 -2.67
C GLY A 186 3.20 -2.69 -2.95
N ILE A 187 2.48 -3.23 -1.96
CA ILE A 187 1.03 -3.47 -2.04
C ILE A 187 0.28 -2.14 -2.24
N CYS A 188 0.63 -1.09 -1.50
CA CYS A 188 0.00 0.22 -1.67
C CYS A 188 0.23 0.82 -3.07
N ILE A 189 1.45 0.74 -3.62
CA ILE A 189 1.78 1.18 -4.98
C ILE A 189 0.94 0.42 -6.02
N ALA A 190 0.83 -0.89 -5.87
CA ALA A 190 0.00 -1.72 -6.73
C ALA A 190 -1.48 -1.31 -6.68
N ALA A 191 -1.99 -0.96 -5.48
CA ALA A 191 -3.39 -0.62 -5.25
C ALA A 191 -3.73 0.70 -5.94
N GLU A 192 -2.92 1.72 -5.69
CA GLU A 192 -3.04 3.03 -6.35
C GLU A 192 -3.00 2.88 -7.87
N THR A 193 -2.08 2.08 -8.39
CA THR A 193 -1.95 1.85 -9.84
C THR A 193 -3.20 1.21 -10.43
N ILE A 194 -3.77 0.22 -9.75
CA ILE A 194 -5.01 -0.45 -10.14
C ILE A 194 -6.19 0.54 -10.13
N LEU A 195 -6.33 1.31 -9.05
CA LEU A 195 -7.43 2.26 -8.87
C LEU A 195 -7.35 3.43 -9.85
N ALA A 196 -6.16 3.97 -10.10
CA ALA A 196 -5.93 5.03 -11.08
C ALA A 196 -6.27 4.59 -12.51
N LYS A 197 -6.07 3.30 -12.85
CA LYS A 197 -6.51 2.73 -14.13
C LYS A 197 -8.03 2.55 -14.20
N ALA A 198 -8.67 2.21 -13.09
CA ALA A 198 -10.12 2.02 -13.04
C ALA A 198 -10.91 3.34 -13.11
N ALA A 199 -10.31 4.45 -12.66
CA ALA A 199 -10.91 5.79 -12.71
C ALA A 199 -10.91 6.44 -14.11
N LYS A 200 -10.14 5.90 -15.05
CA LYS A 200 -10.17 6.26 -16.48
C LYS A 200 -11.26 5.49 -17.22
#